data_AF-A0A8D8EWY1-F1
#
_entry.id   AF-A0A8D8EWY1-F1
#
_cell.length_a   1.000
_cell.length_b   1.000
_cell.length_c   1.000
_cell.angle_alpha   90.00
_cell.angle_beta   90.00
_cell.angle_gamma   90.00
#
_symmetry.space_group_name_H-M   'P 1'
#
loop_
_entity.id
_entity.type
_entity.pdbx_description
1 polymer ?
#
loop_
_entity_poly.entity_id
_entity_poly.type
_entity_poly.pdbx_seq_one_letter_code
_entity_poly.pdbx_strand_id
1 'polypeptide(L)'
;VDGVPTCTYPEYTEQLLVSVVDQSGVSYEVDVIGNSSFFKVPRLVESSLFEIEEGLWSMNSTGFVHSHEKSMEIFQEEYCLEHSFILSYSGKDLDDSERLSQIASLSISLPFMLVTLLIYLCIPELRNLHGKCLISYIFAMIFCYSIMLYSKLDDKLYYCYYHLYFWTMAGFFWLNVLCFDIFWKFSNDVVKKDERKRLLKYSLYAWGCPMLLLGLIILIDNTSFVPKDFRPNITADHCYFGGLTAAAIYLYSLMMVLVLVNIFFFVMTAIRILRVQRATDVALQRGSQRHSSVEDRYRIHLYLRLFVVMGVSWIFEVAS
;
A
#
# COMPACT_ATOMS: atom_id res chain seq x y z
N VAL A 1 22.85 10.92 -6.82
CA VAL A 1 23.78 10.04 -7.55
C VAL A 1 24.80 10.95 -8.21
N ASP A 2 25.56 11.67 -7.38
CA ASP A 2 26.57 12.61 -7.87
C ASP A 2 27.86 11.83 -8.04
N GLY A 3 28.39 11.79 -9.27
CA GLY A 3 29.71 11.20 -9.57
C GLY A 3 29.73 10.12 -10.65
N VAL A 4 28.61 9.53 -11.06
CA VAL A 4 28.62 8.47 -12.10
C VAL A 4 28.85 9.10 -13.49
N PRO A 5 29.82 8.63 -14.29
CA PRO A 5 30.12 9.20 -15.60
C PRO A 5 28.94 9.01 -16.56
N THR A 6 28.45 10.09 -17.16
CA THR A 6 27.32 10.07 -18.10
C THR A 6 27.79 10.30 -19.53
N CYS A 7 27.33 9.49 -20.49
CA CYS A 7 27.62 9.74 -21.91
C CYS A 7 26.62 10.78 -22.44
N THR A 8 27.11 11.89 -22.99
CA THR A 8 26.31 12.80 -23.82
C THR A 8 26.74 12.60 -25.25
N TYR A 9 25.85 12.14 -26.14
CA TYR A 9 26.17 11.96 -27.56
C TYR A 9 25.95 13.29 -28.29
N PRO A 10 26.99 13.96 -28.81
CA PRO A 10 26.79 15.01 -29.80
C PRO A 10 26.50 14.36 -31.16
N GLU A 11 25.40 14.76 -31.79
CA GLU A 11 24.88 14.12 -33.00
C GLU A 11 25.86 14.11 -34.18
N TYR A 12 26.87 14.97 -34.23
CA TYR A 12 27.88 14.97 -35.30
C TYR A 12 29.16 15.70 -34.86
N THR A 13 30.04 15.09 -34.05
CA THR A 13 31.41 15.63 -33.85
C THR A 13 32.41 14.52 -33.54
N GLU A 14 33.65 14.67 -34.04
CA GLU A 14 34.84 13.87 -33.69
C GLU A 14 35.28 14.03 -32.20
N GLN A 15 34.41 14.61 -31.37
CA GLN A 15 34.62 14.99 -29.98
C GLN A 15 33.47 14.41 -29.15
N LEU A 16 33.80 13.74 -28.05
CA LEU A 16 32.84 13.25 -27.06
C LEU A 16 33.03 14.09 -25.80
N LEU A 17 32.10 15.01 -25.56
CA LEU A 17 32.11 15.90 -24.41
C LEU A 17 31.29 15.25 -23.29
N VAL A 18 31.91 15.06 -22.13
CA VAL A 18 31.25 14.55 -20.92
C VAL A 18 31.23 15.67 -19.88
N SER A 19 30.06 15.94 -19.32
CA SER A 19 29.92 16.86 -18.18
C SER A 19 30.32 16.15 -16.89
N VAL A 20 31.44 16.58 -16.30
CA VAL A 20 31.94 16.09 -15.02
C VAL A 20 31.58 17.10 -13.94
N VAL A 21 31.02 16.62 -12.83
CA VAL A 21 30.73 17.45 -11.66
C VAL A 21 31.75 17.11 -10.59
N ASP A 22 32.53 18.11 -10.15
CA ASP A 22 33.50 17.89 -9.09
C ASP A 22 32.85 17.79 -7.71
N GLN A 23 33.66 17.45 -6.69
CA GLN A 23 33.22 17.34 -5.30
C GLN A 23 32.76 18.69 -4.68
N SER A 24 32.95 19.81 -5.39
CA SER A 24 32.48 21.14 -5.02
C SER A 24 31.17 21.54 -5.73
N GLY A 25 30.61 20.66 -6.57
CA GLY A 25 29.35 20.85 -7.29
C GLY A 25 29.48 21.66 -8.58
N VAL A 26 30.70 21.90 -9.07
CA VAL A 26 30.95 22.66 -10.30
C VAL A 26 31.03 21.71 -11.49
N SER A 27 30.15 21.93 -12.48
CA SER A 27 30.14 21.16 -13.72
C SER A 27 31.10 21.73 -14.75
N TYR A 28 31.96 20.89 -15.33
CA TYR A 28 32.82 21.25 -16.46
C TYR A 28 32.77 20.16 -17.55
N GLU A 29 32.85 20.59 -18.81
CA GLU A 29 32.84 19.68 -19.96
C GLU A 29 34.26 19.24 -20.33
N VAL A 30 34.45 17.93 -20.47
CA VAL A 30 35.73 17.33 -20.83
C VAL A 30 35.59 16.62 -22.18
N ASP A 31 36.44 16.98 -23.14
CA ASP A 31 36.61 16.24 -24.39
C ASP A 31 37.46 14.98 -24.12
N VAL A 32 36.77 13.85 -24.02
CA VAL A 32 37.37 12.55 -23.69
C VAL A 32 38.17 11.99 -24.86
N ILE A 33 37.91 12.44 -26.10
CA ILE A 33 38.64 11.99 -27.29
C ILE A 33 39.94 12.78 -27.47
N GLY A 34 39.90 14.09 -27.21
CA GLY A 34 41.04 14.99 -27.38
C GLY A 34 42.10 14.90 -26.27
N ASN A 35 41.70 14.52 -25.04
CA ASN A 35 42.59 14.50 -23.89
C ASN A 35 42.92 13.06 -23.49
N SER A 36 44.09 12.57 -23.92
CA SER A 36 44.56 11.18 -23.80
C SER A 36 44.85 10.69 -22.37
N SER A 37 44.23 11.28 -21.35
CA SER A 37 44.51 11.08 -19.93
C SER A 37 43.32 10.59 -19.10
N PHE A 38 42.18 10.29 -19.72
CA PHE A 38 41.17 9.42 -19.13
C PHE A 38 41.18 8.10 -19.90
N PHE A 39 41.23 7.01 -19.15
CA PHE A 39 41.68 5.72 -19.63
C PHE A 39 40.88 5.24 -20.83
N LYS A 40 41.60 4.69 -21.81
CA LYS A 40 41.10 4.02 -23.01
C LYS A 40 39.83 3.23 -22.71
N VAL A 41 38.68 3.77 -23.10
CA VAL A 41 37.54 2.93 -23.48
C VAL A 41 38.10 2.04 -24.59
N PRO A 42 38.08 0.69 -24.46
CA PRO A 42 38.52 -0.15 -25.54
C PRO A 42 37.62 0.20 -26.72
N ARG A 43 38.21 0.79 -27.77
CA ARG A 43 37.56 0.87 -29.06
C ARG A 43 37.44 -0.57 -29.55
N LEU A 44 36.37 -1.24 -29.12
CA LEU A 44 35.90 -2.48 -29.72
C LEU A 44 35.53 -2.11 -31.15
N VAL A 45 36.12 -2.86 -32.08
CA VAL A 45 36.13 -2.58 -33.52
C VAL A 45 34.74 -2.74 -34.16
N GLU A 46 33.71 -3.06 -33.39
CA GLU A 46 32.32 -3.05 -33.84
C GLU A 46 31.48 -2.16 -32.93
N SER A 47 30.77 -1.24 -33.58
CA SER A 47 29.76 -0.35 -33.03
C SER A 47 28.53 -1.12 -32.55
N SER A 48 28.71 -2.05 -31.61
CA SER A 48 27.63 -2.67 -30.87
C SER A 48 27.60 -2.05 -29.49
N LEU A 49 26.61 -1.19 -29.22
CA LEU A 49 26.11 -0.97 -27.87
C LEU A 49 25.99 -2.35 -27.21
N PHE A 50 26.73 -2.59 -26.13
CA PHE A 50 26.49 -3.78 -25.33
C PHE A 50 25.16 -3.54 -24.62
N GLU A 51 24.09 -4.18 -25.10
CA GLU A 51 22.89 -4.31 -24.28
C GLU A 51 23.29 -5.13 -23.06
N ILE A 52 23.25 -4.47 -21.90
CA ILE A 52 23.45 -5.13 -20.62
C ILE A 52 22.22 -6.00 -20.42
N GLU A 53 22.37 -7.32 -20.59
CA GLU A 53 21.32 -8.27 -20.20
C GLU A 53 21.08 -8.17 -18.69
N GLU A 54 19.82 -7.99 -18.30
CA GLU A 54 19.42 -7.89 -16.90
C GLU A 54 19.85 -9.14 -16.11
N GLY A 55 20.69 -8.94 -15.09
CA GLY A 55 21.15 -9.99 -14.17
C GLY A 55 22.60 -10.46 -14.34
N LEU A 56 23.28 -10.08 -15.43
CA LEU A 56 24.71 -10.41 -15.60
C LEU A 56 25.68 -9.42 -14.94
N TRP A 57 25.23 -8.20 -14.65
CA TRP A 57 26.07 -7.13 -14.15
C TRP A 57 25.42 -6.41 -12.96
N SER A 58 26.19 -6.10 -11.92
CA SER A 58 25.75 -5.28 -10.78
C SER A 58 26.68 -4.08 -10.61
N MET A 59 26.11 -2.94 -10.23
CA MET A 59 26.87 -1.73 -9.93
C MET A 59 26.85 -1.50 -8.42
N ASN A 60 27.96 -1.09 -7.83
CA ASN A 60 27.98 -0.72 -6.42
C ASN A 60 27.77 0.79 -6.23
N SER A 61 27.52 1.21 -4.99
CA SER A 61 27.32 2.62 -4.62
C SER A 61 28.52 3.53 -4.89
N THR A 62 29.69 2.95 -5.16
CA THR A 62 30.93 3.65 -5.53
C THR A 62 31.19 3.68 -7.04
N GLY A 63 30.24 3.23 -7.88
CA GLY A 63 30.36 3.29 -9.34
C GLY A 63 31.24 2.20 -9.95
N PHE A 64 31.45 1.07 -9.29
CA PHE A 64 32.10 -0.09 -9.90
C PHE A 64 31.08 -1.02 -10.51
N VAL A 65 31.34 -1.49 -11.73
CA VAL A 65 30.48 -2.45 -12.42
C VAL A 65 31.13 -3.83 -12.36
N HIS A 66 30.41 -4.80 -11.82
CA HIS A 66 30.88 -6.17 -11.61
C HIS A 66 30.08 -7.15 -12.48
N SER A 67 30.78 -8.00 -13.26
CA SER A 67 30.18 -9.11 -13.99
C SER A 67 30.01 -10.34 -13.12
N HIS A 68 28.78 -10.83 -12.97
CA HIS A 68 28.48 -12.07 -12.26
C HIS A 68 29.03 -13.33 -12.95
N GLU A 69 29.22 -13.29 -14.27
CA GLU A 69 29.66 -14.46 -15.05
C GLU A 69 31.19 -14.50 -15.24
N LYS A 70 31.82 -13.33 -15.39
CA LYS A 70 33.24 -13.23 -15.76
C LYS A 70 34.18 -12.83 -14.61
N SER A 71 33.65 -12.62 -13.39
CA SER A 71 34.43 -12.09 -12.25
C SER A 71 35.28 -10.88 -12.66
N MET A 72 34.72 -10.05 -13.54
CA MET A 72 35.38 -8.89 -14.11
C MET A 72 34.82 -7.65 -13.41
N GLU A 73 35.71 -6.87 -12.82
CA GLU A 73 35.41 -5.57 -12.22
C GLU A 73 35.86 -4.47 -13.20
N ILE A 74 34.95 -3.56 -13.52
CA ILE A 74 35.21 -2.40 -14.37
C ILE A 74 35.19 -1.17 -13.47
N PHE A 75 36.27 -0.39 -13.50
CA PHE A 75 36.40 0.82 -12.70
C PHE A 75 35.55 1.95 -13.29
N GLN A 76 35.09 2.86 -12.43
CA GLN A 76 34.27 4.01 -12.81
C GLN A 76 34.89 4.88 -13.93
N GLU A 77 36.22 4.90 -14.04
CA GLU A 77 36.93 5.68 -15.06
C GLU A 77 36.94 5.02 -16.46
N GLU A 78 36.51 3.74 -16.56
CA GLU A 78 36.64 2.92 -17.75
C GLU A 78 35.33 2.78 -18.56
N TYR A 79 34.22 3.34 -18.07
CA TYR A 79 32.92 3.29 -18.73
C TYR A 79 32.14 4.60 -18.54
N CYS A 80 31.13 4.82 -19.38
CA CYS A 80 30.12 5.86 -19.17
C CYS A 80 28.72 5.25 -19.32
N LEU A 81 27.73 5.80 -18.61
CA LEU A 81 26.35 5.34 -18.67
C LEU A 81 25.47 6.32 -19.43
N GLU A 82 24.50 5.80 -20.17
CA GLU A 82 23.45 6.62 -20.75
C GLU A 82 22.48 7.11 -19.66
N HIS A 83 21.97 8.33 -19.79
CA HIS A 83 21.08 8.94 -18.79
C HIS A 83 19.81 8.10 -18.53
N SER A 84 19.28 7.45 -19.57
CA SER A 84 18.15 6.51 -19.49
C SER A 84 18.44 5.32 -18.56
N PHE A 85 19.66 4.78 -18.62
CA PHE A 85 20.11 3.67 -17.79
C PHE A 85 20.28 4.06 -16.32
N ILE A 86 20.79 5.25 -16.03
CA ILE A 86 20.93 5.75 -14.65
C ILE A 86 19.56 5.89 -13.97
N LEU A 87 18.57 6.43 -14.70
CA LEU A 87 17.21 6.54 -14.19
C LEU A 87 16.60 5.15 -13.94
N SER A 88 16.83 4.19 -14.83
CA SER A 88 16.36 2.81 -14.67
C SER A 88 17.02 2.11 -13.46
N TYR A 89 18.34 2.24 -13.32
CA TYR A 89 19.09 1.63 -12.22
C TYR A 89 18.73 2.26 -10.87
N SER A 90 18.70 3.59 -10.79
CA SER A 90 18.28 4.31 -9.58
C SER A 90 16.83 4.01 -9.22
N GLY A 91 15.95 3.83 -10.21
CA GLY A 91 14.57 3.39 -10.00
C GLY A 91 14.49 1.97 -9.44
N LYS A 92 15.35 1.06 -9.91
CA LYS A 92 15.42 -0.33 -9.45
C LYS A 92 15.92 -0.45 -8.01
N ASP A 93 16.98 0.27 -7.64
CA ASP A 93 17.49 0.29 -6.26
C ASP A 93 16.46 0.87 -5.27
N LEU A 94 15.71 1.89 -5.69
CA LEU A 94 14.60 2.45 -4.90
C LEU A 94 13.46 1.43 -4.76
N ASP A 95 13.04 0.78 -5.85
CA ASP A 95 11.99 -0.24 -5.83
C ASP A 95 12.38 -1.44 -4.95
N ASP A 96 13.61 -1.94 -5.03
CA ASP A 96 14.10 -3.05 -4.20
C ASP A 96 14.12 -2.69 -2.71
N SER A 97 14.53 -1.45 -2.36
CA SER A 97 14.49 -0.95 -0.98
C SER A 97 13.07 -0.84 -0.44
N GLU A 98 12.16 -0.29 -1.25
CA GLU A 98 10.74 -0.17 -0.92
C GLU A 98 10.08 -1.55 -0.76
N ARG A 99 10.36 -2.49 -1.67
CA ARG A 99 9.88 -3.87 -1.60
C ARG A 99 10.35 -4.57 -0.34
N LEU A 100 11.63 -4.44 0.03
CA LEU A 100 12.16 -5.06 1.24
C LEU A 100 11.51 -4.48 2.51
N SER A 101 11.32 -3.16 2.55
CA SER A 101 10.62 -2.47 3.63
C SER A 101 9.17 -2.96 3.78
N GLN A 102 8.45 -3.07 2.67
CA GLN A 102 7.08 -3.58 2.64
C GLN A 102 6.99 -5.03 3.12
N ILE A 103 7.86 -5.92 2.62
CA ILE A 103 7.91 -7.34 3.05
C ILE A 103 8.16 -7.44 4.55
N ALA A 104 9.12 -6.67 5.09
CA ALA A 104 9.41 -6.66 6.52
C ALA A 104 8.19 -6.20 7.33
N SER A 105 7.54 -5.11 6.92
CA SER A 105 6.36 -4.56 7.61
C SER A 105 5.18 -5.55 7.65
N LEU A 106 4.91 -6.23 6.54
CA LEU A 106 3.85 -7.24 6.42
C LEU A 106 4.16 -8.48 7.26
N SER A 107 5.42 -8.94 7.21
CA SER A 107 5.90 -10.11 7.96
C SER A 107 5.81 -9.89 9.47
N ILE A 108 6.04 -8.67 9.94
CA ILE A 108 5.86 -8.30 11.35
C ILE A 108 4.37 -8.21 11.70
N SER A 109 3.56 -7.56 10.86
CA SER A 109 2.16 -7.24 11.18
C SER A 109 1.24 -8.47 11.23
N LEU A 110 1.43 -9.43 10.32
CA LEU A 110 0.58 -10.62 10.21
C LEU A 110 0.51 -11.46 11.49
N PRO A 111 1.64 -11.83 12.14
CA PRO A 111 1.63 -12.53 13.43
C PRO A 111 0.86 -11.80 14.52
N PHE A 112 1.04 -10.48 14.68
CA PHE A 112 0.30 -9.71 15.69
C PHE A 112 -1.20 -9.70 15.42
N MET A 113 -1.59 -9.61 14.15
CA MET A 113 -2.99 -9.64 13.76
C MET A 113 -3.62 -11.03 13.99
N LEU A 114 -2.88 -12.11 13.74
CA LEU A 114 -3.28 -13.48 14.08
C LEU A 114 -3.44 -13.68 15.59
N VAL A 115 -2.49 -13.21 16.39
CA VAL A 115 -2.60 -13.26 17.86
C VAL A 115 -3.84 -12.51 18.32
N THR A 116 -4.11 -11.33 17.74
CA THR A 116 -5.32 -10.57 18.05
C THR A 116 -6.59 -11.37 17.72
N LEU A 117 -6.64 -11.98 16.54
CA LEU A 117 -7.76 -12.86 16.15
C LEU A 117 -7.96 -13.99 17.16
N LEU A 118 -6.89 -14.67 17.56
CA LEU A 118 -6.94 -15.78 18.52
C LEU A 118 -7.46 -15.33 19.89
N ILE A 119 -7.00 -14.19 20.41
CA ILE A 119 -7.49 -13.64 21.69
C ILE A 119 -9.00 -13.42 21.64
N TYR A 120 -9.50 -12.79 20.57
CA TYR A 120 -10.93 -12.52 20.40
C TYR A 120 -11.78 -13.80 20.22
N LEU A 121 -11.21 -14.87 19.67
CA LEU A 121 -11.89 -16.16 19.51
C LEU A 121 -11.91 -16.98 20.82
N CYS A 122 -10.80 -16.97 21.56
CA CYS A 122 -10.62 -17.75 22.78
C CYS A 122 -11.42 -17.20 23.96
N ILE A 123 -11.56 -15.87 24.06
CA ILE A 123 -12.27 -15.23 25.17
C ILE A 123 -13.76 -15.08 24.81
N PRO A 124 -14.67 -15.86 25.44
CA PRO A 124 -16.09 -15.85 25.07
C PRO A 124 -16.77 -14.51 25.35
N GLU A 125 -16.28 -13.78 26.35
CA GLU A 125 -16.78 -12.47 26.77
C GLU A 125 -16.60 -11.39 25.68
N LEU A 126 -15.57 -11.55 24.84
CA LEU A 126 -15.29 -10.65 23.71
C LEU A 126 -16.15 -10.97 22.48
N ARG A 127 -16.80 -12.14 22.41
CA ARG A 127 -17.60 -12.60 21.26
C ARG A 127 -19.03 -12.06 21.24
N ASN A 128 -19.25 -10.88 21.80
CA ASN A 128 -20.49 -10.13 21.61
C ASN A 128 -20.64 -9.70 20.13
N LEU A 129 -21.78 -9.09 19.77
CA LEU A 129 -22.00 -8.69 18.37
C LEU A 129 -20.86 -7.82 17.80
N HIS A 130 -20.36 -6.86 18.58
CA HIS A 130 -19.31 -5.96 18.14
C HIS A 130 -18.00 -6.73 17.91
N GLY A 131 -17.63 -7.60 18.84
CA GLY A 131 -16.45 -8.44 18.69
C GLY A 131 -16.56 -9.40 17.51
N LYS A 132 -17.76 -9.93 17.18
CA LYS A 132 -17.96 -10.72 15.96
C LYS A 132 -17.70 -9.91 14.68
N CYS A 133 -18.14 -8.66 14.64
CA CYS A 133 -17.84 -7.77 13.51
C CYS A 133 -16.34 -7.48 13.42
N LEU A 134 -15.67 -7.29 14.57
CA LEU A 134 -14.24 -7.05 14.62
C LEU A 134 -13.44 -8.28 14.19
N ILE A 135 -13.85 -9.48 14.61
CA ILE A 135 -13.27 -10.75 14.16
C ILE A 135 -13.37 -10.87 12.64
N SER A 136 -14.54 -10.56 12.05
CA SER A 136 -14.71 -10.61 10.59
C SER A 136 -13.86 -9.58 9.85
N TYR A 137 -13.72 -8.36 10.40
CA TYR A 137 -12.79 -7.35 9.90
C TYR A 137 -11.34 -7.85 9.91
N ILE A 138 -10.85 -8.30 11.09
CA ILE A 138 -9.48 -8.79 11.26
C ILE A 138 -9.22 -9.98 10.33
N PHE A 139 -10.19 -10.89 10.22
CA PHE A 139 -10.11 -12.02 9.31
C PHE A 139 -9.91 -11.58 7.86
N ALA A 140 -10.72 -10.64 7.36
CA ALA A 140 -10.55 -10.12 5.99
C ALA A 140 -9.18 -9.47 5.79
N MET A 141 -8.70 -8.71 6.78
CA MET A 141 -7.39 -8.06 6.74
C MET A 141 -6.22 -9.06 6.73
N ILE A 142 -6.33 -10.20 7.43
CA ILE A 142 -5.30 -11.26 7.41
C ILE A 142 -5.14 -11.83 6.01
N PHE A 143 -6.25 -12.13 5.33
CA PHE A 143 -6.19 -12.62 3.96
C PHE A 143 -5.64 -11.57 3.00
N CYS A 144 -6.07 -10.31 3.12
CA CYS A 144 -5.52 -9.19 2.35
C CYS A 144 -3.99 -9.12 2.49
N TYR A 145 -3.48 -9.06 3.72
CA TYR A 145 -2.05 -8.89 3.98
C TYR A 145 -1.23 -10.13 3.60
N SER A 146 -1.83 -11.32 3.72
CA SER A 146 -1.17 -12.57 3.31
C SER A 146 -1.01 -12.65 1.79
N ILE A 147 -2.02 -12.21 1.03
CA ILE A 147 -1.95 -12.14 -0.43
C ILE A 147 -0.95 -11.07 -0.87
N MET A 148 -0.96 -9.90 -0.23
CA MET A 148 0.04 -8.85 -0.50
C MET A 148 1.47 -9.35 -0.25
N LEU A 149 1.69 -10.02 0.89
CA LEU A 149 3.01 -10.59 1.19
C LEU A 149 3.42 -11.64 0.16
N TYR A 150 2.51 -12.56 -0.19
CA TYR A 150 2.80 -13.57 -1.21
C TYR A 150 3.14 -12.93 -2.55
N SER A 151 2.37 -11.93 -2.99
CA SER A 151 2.59 -11.24 -4.27
C SER A 151 3.92 -10.49 -4.36
N LYS A 152 4.55 -10.19 -3.23
CA LYS A 152 5.86 -9.53 -3.17
C LYS A 152 7.01 -10.54 -3.19
N LEU A 153 6.74 -11.79 -2.80
CA LEU A 153 7.71 -12.89 -2.74
C LEU A 153 7.71 -13.74 -4.02
N ASP A 154 6.57 -13.86 -4.69
CA ASP A 154 6.38 -14.65 -5.90
C ASP A 154 5.42 -13.94 -6.86
N ASP A 155 5.91 -13.65 -8.06
CA ASP A 155 5.15 -12.95 -9.10
C ASP A 155 4.09 -13.85 -9.77
N LYS A 156 4.09 -15.17 -9.50
CA LYS A 156 3.25 -16.17 -10.20
C LYS A 156 1.90 -16.46 -9.55
N LEU A 157 1.28 -15.49 -8.88
CA LEU A 157 -0.04 -15.70 -8.28
C LEU A 157 -1.17 -15.35 -9.26
N TYR A 158 -1.65 -16.36 -9.99
CA TYR A 158 -2.82 -16.22 -10.86
C TYR A 158 -4.04 -15.72 -10.09
N TYR A 159 -4.79 -14.78 -10.69
CA TYR A 159 -6.00 -14.18 -10.11
C TYR A 159 -5.82 -13.50 -8.75
N CYS A 160 -4.56 -13.22 -8.36
CA CYS A 160 -4.23 -12.55 -7.10
C CYS A 160 -5.01 -11.25 -6.92
N TYR A 161 -5.19 -10.49 -8.00
CA TYR A 161 -5.98 -9.26 -8.04
C TYR A 161 -7.42 -9.45 -7.51
N TYR A 162 -8.15 -10.46 -8.00
CA TYR A 162 -9.56 -10.63 -7.64
C TYR A 162 -9.71 -10.97 -6.17
N HIS A 163 -8.80 -11.78 -5.64
CA HIS A 163 -8.75 -12.08 -4.22
C HIS A 163 -8.37 -10.85 -3.40
N LEU A 164 -7.31 -10.13 -3.79
CA LEU A 164 -6.86 -8.92 -3.11
C LEU A 164 -7.99 -7.89 -3.05
N TYR A 165 -8.63 -7.59 -4.18
CA TYR A 165 -9.77 -6.68 -4.27
C TYR A 165 -10.90 -7.07 -3.31
N PHE A 166 -11.31 -8.34 -3.32
CA PHE A 166 -12.38 -8.82 -2.46
C PHE A 166 -12.06 -8.65 -0.98
N TRP A 167 -10.86 -9.06 -0.55
CA TRP A 167 -10.47 -9.00 0.85
C TRP A 167 -10.26 -7.57 1.34
N THR A 168 -9.68 -6.70 0.51
CA THR A 168 -9.57 -5.26 0.79
C THR A 168 -10.96 -4.66 0.96
N MET A 169 -11.86 -4.84 -0.01
CA MET A 169 -13.22 -4.30 0.07
C MET A 169 -13.98 -4.84 1.27
N ALA A 170 -13.91 -6.15 1.53
CA ALA A 170 -14.52 -6.74 2.72
C ALA A 170 -14.02 -6.09 4.02
N GLY A 171 -12.71 -5.80 4.11
CA GLY A 171 -12.14 -5.03 5.22
C GLY A 171 -12.82 -3.67 5.41
N PHE A 172 -12.94 -2.87 4.35
CA PHE A 172 -13.59 -1.56 4.42
C PHE A 172 -15.08 -1.62 4.77
N PHE A 173 -15.82 -2.57 4.20
CA PHE A 173 -17.23 -2.74 4.52
C PHE A 173 -17.44 -3.23 5.96
N TRP A 174 -16.59 -4.12 6.49
CA TRP A 174 -16.63 -4.53 7.88
C TRP A 174 -16.25 -3.38 8.83
N LEU A 175 -15.28 -2.54 8.45
CA LEU A 175 -14.96 -1.31 9.18
C LEU A 175 -16.17 -0.37 9.21
N ASN A 176 -16.88 -0.23 8.10
CA ASN A 176 -18.11 0.57 8.03
C ASN A 176 -19.22 0.03 8.94
N VAL A 177 -19.41 -1.30 8.99
CA VAL A 177 -20.32 -1.95 9.94
C VAL A 177 -19.91 -1.67 11.38
N LEU A 178 -18.61 -1.72 11.71
CA LEU A 178 -18.11 -1.44 13.05
C LEU A 178 -18.44 0.00 13.48
N CYS A 179 -18.18 0.98 12.61
CA CYS A 179 -18.53 2.38 12.86
C CYS A 179 -20.03 2.58 13.04
N PHE A 180 -20.83 1.94 12.19
CA PHE A 180 -22.29 1.99 12.27
C PHE A 180 -22.82 1.33 13.56
N ASP A 181 -22.28 0.18 13.99
CA ASP A 181 -22.72 -0.49 15.21
C ASP A 181 -22.48 0.38 16.46
N ILE A 182 -21.32 1.05 16.52
CA ILE A 182 -21.00 1.99 17.60
C ILE A 182 -21.99 3.17 17.55
N PHE A 183 -22.13 3.82 16.40
CA PHE A 183 -23.06 4.95 16.22
C PHE A 183 -24.49 4.58 16.62
N TRP A 184 -24.97 3.42 16.18
CA TRP A 184 -26.31 2.94 16.43
C TRP A 184 -26.55 2.62 17.91
N LYS A 185 -25.57 2.00 18.59
CA LYS A 185 -25.64 1.72 20.04
C LYS A 185 -25.81 2.99 20.87
N PHE A 186 -25.11 4.06 20.54
CA PHE A 186 -25.28 5.36 21.22
C PHE A 186 -26.51 6.15 20.79
N SER A 187 -27.22 5.70 19.74
CA SER A 187 -28.43 6.39 19.27
C SER A 187 -29.73 5.82 19.81
N ASN A 188 -29.77 4.57 20.24
CA ASN A 188 -30.99 3.90 20.65
C ASN A 188 -30.79 3.21 22.00
N ASP A 189 -31.18 3.87 23.08
CA ASP A 189 -30.97 3.43 24.47
C ASP A 189 -31.87 2.25 24.90
N VAL A 190 -32.85 1.79 24.10
CA VAL A 190 -34.02 1.09 24.71
C VAL A 190 -34.52 -0.21 24.03
N VAL A 191 -34.00 -0.68 22.89
CA VAL A 191 -34.58 -1.91 22.28
C VAL A 191 -33.57 -3.04 22.20
N LYS A 192 -33.70 -4.03 23.12
CA LYS A 192 -33.11 -5.37 23.02
C LYS A 192 -33.59 -6.04 21.73
N LYS A 193 -32.92 -5.74 20.61
CA LYS A 193 -33.12 -6.43 19.34
C LYS A 193 -32.28 -7.70 19.33
N ASP A 194 -32.82 -8.72 18.68
CA ASP A 194 -32.16 -10.01 18.47
C ASP A 194 -30.80 -9.81 17.75
N GLU A 195 -29.71 -10.03 18.51
CA GLU A 195 -28.34 -9.81 18.03
C GLU A 195 -28.02 -10.67 16.80
N ARG A 196 -28.62 -11.86 16.71
CA ARG A 196 -28.37 -12.80 15.61
C ARG A 196 -28.93 -12.27 14.29
N LYS A 197 -30.13 -11.68 14.31
CA LYS A 197 -30.73 -11.04 13.13
C LYS A 197 -29.94 -9.80 12.69
N ARG A 198 -29.40 -9.04 13.64
CA ARG A 198 -28.55 -7.89 13.34
C ARG A 198 -27.22 -8.32 12.71
N LEU A 199 -26.56 -9.34 13.27
CA LEU A 199 -25.34 -9.91 12.69
C LEU A 199 -25.58 -10.42 11.26
N LEU A 200 -26.71 -11.08 11.01
CA LEU A 200 -27.04 -11.58 9.68
C LEU A 200 -27.16 -10.44 8.65
N LYS A 201 -27.83 -9.34 9.02
CA LYS A 201 -27.93 -8.15 8.16
C LYS A 201 -26.58 -7.50 7.90
N TYR A 202 -25.76 -7.37 8.94
CA TYR A 202 -24.40 -6.84 8.82
C TYR A 202 -23.53 -7.71 7.93
N SER A 203 -23.59 -9.03 8.11
CA SER A 203 -22.86 -10.01 7.31
C SER A 203 -23.28 -9.98 5.83
N LEU A 204 -24.59 -9.92 5.56
CA LEU A 204 -25.11 -9.84 4.19
C LEU A 204 -24.62 -8.57 3.47
N TYR A 205 -24.57 -7.44 4.17
CA TYR A 205 -24.02 -6.21 3.64
C TYR A 205 -22.50 -6.31 3.44
N ALA A 206 -21.75 -6.65 4.48
CA ALA A 206 -20.30 -6.56 4.48
C ALA A 206 -19.59 -7.63 3.65
N TRP A 207 -20.20 -8.79 3.43
CA TRP A 207 -19.70 -9.78 2.47
C TRP A 207 -20.35 -9.65 1.09
N GLY A 208 -21.66 -9.39 1.05
CA GLY A 208 -22.40 -9.34 -0.20
C GLY A 208 -22.01 -8.16 -1.09
N CYS A 209 -21.78 -6.97 -0.52
CA CYS A 209 -21.38 -5.81 -1.31
C CYS A 209 -20.00 -6.01 -1.99
N PRO A 210 -18.93 -6.46 -1.30
CA PRO A 210 -17.68 -6.82 -1.96
C PRO A 210 -17.83 -7.89 -3.03
N MET A 211 -18.62 -8.95 -2.80
CA MET A 211 -18.86 -9.99 -3.82
C MET A 211 -19.55 -9.42 -5.06
N LEU A 212 -20.55 -8.56 -4.87
CA LEU A 212 -21.27 -7.92 -5.97
C LEU A 212 -20.35 -6.97 -6.75
N LEU A 213 -19.56 -6.16 -6.05
CA LEU A 213 -18.57 -5.27 -6.68
C LEU A 213 -17.52 -6.05 -7.45
N LEU A 214 -17.01 -7.14 -6.89
CA LEU A 214 -16.07 -8.04 -7.59
C LEU A 214 -16.71 -8.61 -8.86
N GLY A 215 -17.96 -9.08 -8.77
CA GLY A 215 -18.70 -9.59 -9.93
C GLY A 215 -18.85 -8.55 -11.03
N LEU A 216 -19.09 -7.27 -10.67
CA LEU A 216 -19.12 -6.17 -11.62
C LEU A 216 -17.76 -5.93 -12.29
N ILE A 217 -16.67 -6.00 -11.53
CA ILE A 217 -15.31 -5.85 -12.09
C ILE A 217 -15.00 -6.97 -13.07
N ILE A 218 -15.26 -8.22 -12.71
CA ILE A 218 -15.07 -9.38 -13.60
C ILE A 218 -15.90 -9.20 -14.88
N LEU A 219 -17.15 -8.73 -14.74
CA LEU A 219 -18.01 -8.48 -15.90
C LEU A 219 -17.44 -7.36 -16.80
N ILE A 220 -16.98 -6.26 -16.22
CA ILE A 220 -16.39 -5.12 -16.95
C ILE A 220 -15.11 -5.55 -17.68
N ASP A 221 -14.26 -6.34 -17.02
CA ASP A 221 -12.99 -6.80 -17.58
C ASP A 221 -13.20 -7.76 -18.77
N ASN A 222 -14.23 -8.62 -18.69
CA ASN A 222 -14.54 -9.61 -19.73
C ASN A 222 -15.46 -9.10 -20.84
N THR A 223 -16.02 -7.89 -20.73
CA THR A 223 -16.94 -7.35 -21.75
C THR A 223 -16.26 -6.30 -22.63
N SER A 224 -16.58 -6.34 -23.92
CA SER A 224 -16.05 -5.38 -24.89
C SER A 224 -16.72 -3.99 -24.82
N PHE A 225 -17.68 -3.81 -23.91
CA PHE A 225 -18.54 -2.63 -23.82
C PHE A 225 -17.81 -1.38 -23.31
N VAL A 226 -16.74 -1.57 -22.54
CA VAL A 226 -15.93 -0.47 -22.00
C VAL A 226 -14.71 -0.22 -22.90
N PRO A 227 -14.42 1.04 -23.28
CA PRO A 227 -13.23 1.40 -24.06
C PRO A 227 -11.96 0.91 -23.37
N LYS A 228 -10.94 0.55 -24.16
CA LYS A 228 -9.70 -0.06 -23.65
C LYS A 228 -9.02 0.79 -22.55
N ASP A 229 -9.13 2.11 -22.62
CA ASP A 229 -8.55 3.06 -21.66
C ASP A 229 -9.19 3.02 -20.26
N PHE A 230 -10.41 2.48 -20.14
CA PHE A 230 -11.15 2.36 -18.89
C PHE A 230 -11.25 0.92 -18.39
N ARG A 231 -10.57 -0.03 -19.05
CA ARG A 231 -10.49 -1.41 -18.58
C ARG A 231 -9.45 -1.50 -17.46
N PRO A 232 -9.70 -2.30 -16.43
CA PRO A 232 -8.74 -2.49 -15.35
C PRO A 232 -7.42 -3.12 -15.81
N ASN A 233 -7.40 -3.69 -17.03
CA ASN A 233 -6.23 -4.15 -17.76
C ASN A 233 -5.31 -4.94 -16.81
N ILE A 234 -5.90 -5.97 -16.19
CA ILE A 234 -5.27 -6.82 -15.20
C ILE A 234 -4.20 -7.63 -15.95
N THR A 235 -2.99 -7.10 -16.03
CA THR A 235 -1.84 -7.80 -16.62
C THR A 235 -1.49 -8.98 -15.72
N ALA A 236 -1.22 -10.14 -16.30
CA ALA A 236 -0.93 -11.37 -15.57
C ALA A 236 0.33 -11.28 -14.68
N ASP A 237 1.14 -10.24 -14.88
CA ASP A 237 2.49 -10.13 -14.33
C ASP A 237 2.55 -9.34 -13.00
N HIS A 238 1.44 -8.69 -12.59
CA HIS A 238 1.40 -7.96 -11.32
C HIS A 238 0.08 -8.20 -10.55
N CYS A 239 0.17 -8.46 -9.24
CA CYS A 239 -1.00 -8.52 -8.34
C CYS A 239 -1.53 -7.11 -7.99
N TYR A 240 -1.72 -6.28 -9.00
CA TYR A 240 -2.22 -4.92 -8.84
C TYR A 240 -2.86 -4.42 -10.14
N PHE A 241 -3.54 -3.29 -10.10
CA PHE A 241 -4.09 -2.67 -11.31
C PHE A 241 -2.97 -2.32 -12.28
N GLY A 242 -3.09 -2.74 -13.54
CA GLY A 242 -2.11 -2.45 -14.60
C GLY A 242 -2.07 -0.98 -15.02
N GLY A 243 -2.98 -0.14 -14.50
CA GLY A 243 -3.00 1.30 -14.76
C GLY A 243 -3.51 2.09 -13.55
N LEU A 244 -2.81 3.19 -13.24
CA LEU A 244 -3.11 4.09 -12.12
C LEU A 244 -4.55 4.62 -12.17
N THR A 245 -5.05 4.91 -13.38
CA THR A 245 -6.40 5.42 -13.62
C THR A 245 -7.48 4.39 -13.26
N ALA A 246 -7.27 3.12 -13.58
CA ALA A 246 -8.23 2.08 -13.23
C ALA A 246 -8.25 1.80 -11.72
N ALA A 247 -7.08 1.80 -11.08
CA ALA A 247 -6.98 1.70 -9.61
C ALA A 247 -7.72 2.85 -8.94
N ALA A 248 -7.49 4.08 -9.40
CA ALA A 248 -8.12 5.29 -8.90
C ALA A 248 -9.65 5.22 -8.98
N ILE A 249 -10.18 4.79 -10.13
CA ILE A 249 -11.63 4.76 -10.36
C ILE A 249 -12.29 3.60 -9.64
N TYR A 250 -11.82 2.36 -9.80
CA TYR A 250 -12.58 1.19 -9.35
C TYR A 250 -12.29 0.76 -7.92
N LEU A 251 -11.09 1.07 -7.40
CA LEU A 251 -10.71 0.70 -6.04
C LEU A 251 -10.69 1.92 -5.12
N TYR A 252 -9.86 2.92 -5.42
CA TYR A 252 -9.64 4.04 -4.50
C TYR A 252 -10.85 4.96 -4.35
N SER A 253 -11.62 5.20 -5.40
CA SER A 253 -12.83 6.03 -5.29
C SER A 253 -13.88 5.40 -4.36
N LEU A 254 -14.08 4.07 -4.44
CA LEU A 254 -15.01 3.34 -3.59
C LEU A 254 -14.52 3.31 -2.14
N MET A 255 -13.21 3.06 -1.94
CA MET A 255 -12.59 3.15 -0.61
C MET A 255 -12.78 4.54 0.00
N MET A 256 -12.53 5.61 -0.77
CA MET A 256 -12.68 6.99 -0.31
C MET A 256 -14.13 7.27 0.14
N VAL A 257 -15.14 6.84 -0.62
CA VAL A 257 -16.54 6.99 -0.21
C VAL A 257 -16.80 6.28 1.11
N LEU A 258 -16.34 5.04 1.28
CA LEU A 258 -16.51 4.28 2.53
C LEU A 258 -15.80 4.96 3.71
N VAL A 259 -14.59 5.48 3.49
CA VAL A 259 -13.83 6.23 4.49
C VAL A 259 -14.57 7.50 4.90
N LEU A 260 -15.12 8.26 3.96
CA LEU A 260 -15.92 9.46 4.26
C LEU A 260 -17.17 9.13 5.09
N VAL A 261 -17.87 8.05 4.74
CA VAL A 261 -19.03 7.57 5.51
C VAL A 261 -18.60 7.16 6.94
N ASN A 262 -17.43 6.51 7.07
CA ASN A 262 -16.89 6.13 8.38
C ASN A 262 -16.55 7.36 9.24
N ILE A 263 -15.91 8.38 8.64
CA ILE A 263 -15.61 9.66 9.30
C ILE A 263 -16.92 10.31 9.76
N PHE A 264 -17.95 10.33 8.91
CA PHE A 264 -19.25 10.87 9.28
C PHE A 264 -19.87 10.16 10.50
N PHE A 265 -19.93 8.82 10.49
CA PHE A 265 -20.45 8.06 11.64
C PHE A 265 -19.62 8.30 12.90
N PHE A 266 -18.30 8.39 12.76
CA PHE A 266 -17.39 8.67 13.86
C PHE A 266 -17.64 10.04 14.49
N VAL A 267 -17.68 11.10 13.67
CA VAL A 267 -17.94 12.48 14.15
C VAL A 267 -19.29 12.55 14.86
N MET A 268 -20.33 11.95 14.28
CA MET A 268 -21.65 11.90 14.89
C MET A 268 -21.67 11.15 16.23
N THR A 269 -20.93 10.03 16.31
CA THR A 269 -20.79 9.26 17.56
C THR A 269 -20.04 10.08 18.62
N ALA A 270 -18.92 10.72 18.26
CA ALA A 270 -18.12 11.55 19.15
C ALA A 270 -18.94 12.72 19.72
N ILE A 271 -19.69 13.43 18.87
CA ILE A 271 -20.57 14.53 19.31
C ILE A 271 -21.62 14.02 20.30
N ARG A 272 -22.24 12.87 20.03
CA ARG A 272 -23.24 12.28 20.93
C ARG A 272 -22.64 11.86 22.25
N ILE A 273 -21.48 11.21 22.25
CA ILE A 273 -20.75 10.84 23.47
C ILE A 273 -20.44 12.08 24.30
N LEU A 274 -19.93 13.15 23.68
CA LEU A 274 -19.63 14.40 24.38
C LEU A 274 -20.90 15.03 24.99
N ARG A 275 -22.04 14.97 24.29
CA ARG A 275 -23.32 15.45 24.82
C ARG A 275 -23.80 14.61 26.01
N VAL A 276 -23.73 13.28 25.90
CA VAL A 276 -24.09 12.36 27.00
C VAL A 276 -23.16 12.56 28.19
N GLN A 277 -21.85 12.72 27.97
CA GLN A 277 -20.88 12.99 29.02
C GLN A 277 -21.20 14.30 29.76
N ARG A 278 -21.46 15.40 29.03
CA ARG A 278 -21.87 16.67 29.64
C ARG A 278 -23.17 16.55 30.44
N ALA A 279 -24.16 15.83 29.93
CA ALA A 279 -25.41 15.58 30.65
C ALA A 279 -25.20 14.71 31.91
N THR A 280 -24.28 13.75 31.84
CA THR A 280 -23.95 12.83 32.94
C THR A 280 -23.11 13.54 34.01
N ASP A 281 -22.19 14.43 33.66
CA ASP A 281 -21.41 15.23 34.62
C ASP A 281 -22.30 16.20 35.40
N VAL A 282 -23.32 16.77 34.76
CA VAL A 282 -24.37 17.57 35.43
C VAL A 282 -25.24 16.68 36.34
N ALA A 283 -25.52 15.43 35.95
CA ALA A 283 -26.26 14.47 36.78
C ALA A 283 -25.43 13.88 37.94
N LEU A 284 -24.11 13.74 37.77
CA LEU A 284 -23.16 13.26 38.78
C LEU A 284 -23.01 14.22 39.96
N GLN A 285 -23.27 15.52 39.77
CA GLN A 285 -23.45 16.46 40.89
C GLN A 285 -24.70 16.17 41.74
N ARG A 286 -25.62 15.30 41.28
CA ARG A 286 -26.90 14.98 41.95
C ARG A 286 -27.09 13.52 42.37
N GLY A 287 -26.21 12.56 42.03
CA GLY A 287 -26.39 11.18 42.50
C GLY A 287 -25.40 10.11 42.00
N SER A 288 -25.12 9.14 42.87
CA SER A 288 -24.15 8.04 42.75
C SER A 288 -24.60 6.92 41.78
N GLN A 289 -24.28 7.05 40.48
CA GLN A 289 -24.36 5.95 39.49
C GLN A 289 -23.00 5.81 38.80
N ARG A 290 -22.04 5.23 39.52
CA ARG A 290 -20.58 5.32 39.22
C ARG A 290 -19.99 4.15 38.43
N HIS A 291 -20.68 3.01 38.29
CA HIS A 291 -20.04 1.78 37.81
C HIS A 291 -20.21 1.50 36.30
N SER A 292 -21.41 1.65 35.72
CA SER A 292 -21.63 1.35 34.28
C SER A 292 -21.03 2.41 33.34
N SER A 293 -21.10 3.70 33.72
CA SER A 293 -20.69 4.81 32.85
C SER A 293 -19.18 4.94 32.64
N VAL A 294 -18.35 4.37 33.52
CA VAL A 294 -16.88 4.46 33.42
C VAL A 294 -16.33 3.37 32.50
N GLU A 295 -16.89 2.17 32.57
CA GLU A 295 -16.47 1.04 31.75
C GLU A 295 -16.84 1.23 30.27
N ASP A 296 -18.01 1.81 29.99
CA ASP A 296 -18.40 2.22 28.64
C ASP A 296 -17.47 3.32 28.10
N ARG A 297 -17.06 4.28 28.93
CA ARG A 297 -16.12 5.37 28.54
C ARG A 297 -14.75 4.84 28.12
N TYR A 298 -14.20 3.85 28.82
CA TYR A 298 -12.91 3.25 28.48
C TYR A 298 -12.98 2.44 27.18
N ARG A 299 -14.03 1.64 26.99
CA ARG A 299 -14.27 0.86 25.77
C ARG A 299 -14.43 1.78 24.55
N ILE A 300 -15.15 2.89 24.69
CA ILE A 300 -15.31 3.91 23.65
C ILE A 300 -13.97 4.54 23.28
N HIS A 301 -13.17 4.97 24.26
CA HIS A 301 -11.88 5.59 23.99
C HIS A 301 -10.93 4.63 23.27
N LEU A 302 -10.97 3.35 23.65
CA LEU A 302 -10.25 2.28 22.97
C LEU A 302 -10.70 2.11 21.52
N TYR A 303 -12.01 2.06 21.26
CA TYR A 303 -12.55 1.95 19.88
C TYR A 303 -12.26 3.18 19.03
N LEU A 304 -12.35 4.39 19.60
CA LEU A 304 -11.96 5.63 18.92
C LEU A 304 -10.48 5.61 18.54
N ARG A 305 -9.60 5.18 19.45
CA ARG A 305 -8.15 5.08 19.21
C ARG A 305 -7.83 4.04 18.13
N LEU A 306 -8.46 2.87 18.17
CA LEU A 306 -8.27 1.83 17.16
C LEU A 306 -8.72 2.30 15.77
N PHE A 307 -9.83 3.04 15.71
CA PHE A 307 -10.36 3.59 14.47
C PHE A 307 -9.51 4.71 13.88
N VAL A 308 -8.99 5.64 14.69
CA VAL A 308 -8.10 6.70 14.19
C VAL A 308 -6.85 6.07 13.59
N VAL A 309 -6.27 5.07 14.26
CA VAL A 309 -5.08 4.38 13.76
C VAL A 309 -5.37 3.65 12.44
N MET A 310 -6.49 2.93 12.32
CA MET A 310 -6.78 2.14 11.12
C MET A 310 -7.43 2.94 9.99
N GLY A 311 -8.30 3.91 10.28
CA GLY A 311 -9.02 4.69 9.27
C GLY A 311 -8.19 5.81 8.66
N VAL A 312 -7.35 6.48 9.47
CA VAL A 312 -6.48 7.56 8.99
C VAL A 312 -5.29 7.00 8.21
N SER A 313 -4.77 5.83 8.57
CA SER A 313 -3.70 5.19 7.81
C SER A 313 -4.11 4.93 6.35
N TRP A 314 -5.37 4.57 6.11
CA TRP A 314 -5.90 4.39 4.75
C TRP A 314 -6.01 5.68 3.96
N ILE A 315 -6.24 6.82 4.60
CA ILE A 315 -6.26 8.12 3.90
C ILE A 315 -4.86 8.46 3.40
N PHE A 316 -3.83 8.20 4.21
CA PHE A 316 -2.44 8.40 3.82
C PHE A 316 -2.04 7.47 2.68
N GLU A 317 -2.44 6.20 2.73
CA GLU A 317 -2.22 5.21 1.65
C GLU A 317 -2.89 5.58 0.33
N VAL A 318 -4.10 6.16 0.37
CA VAL A 318 -4.79 6.62 -0.84
C VAL A 318 -4.16 7.90 -1.40
N ALA A 319 -3.49 8.68 -0.55
CA ALA A 319 -2.86 9.95 -0.92
C ALA A 319 -1.40 9.83 -1.36
N SER A 320 -0.71 8.73 -1.00
CA SER A 320 0.66 8.40 -1.44
C SER A 320 0.67 7.77 -2.82
#